data_AF-A0A060S5E2-F1
#
_entry.id   AF-A0A060S5E2-F1
#
_cell.length_a   1.000
_cell.length_b   1.000
_cell.length_c   1.000
_cell.angle_alpha   90.00
_cell.angle_beta   90.00
_cell.angle_gamma   90.00
#
_symmetry.space_group_name_H-M   'P 1'
#
loop_
_entity.id
_entity.type
_entity.pdbx_description
1 polymer ?
#
loop_
_entity_poly.entity_id
_entity_poly.type
_entity_poly.pdbx_seq_one_letter_code
_entity_poly.pdbx_strand_id
1 'polypeptide(L)'
;MATEGKGVLLKADPIANTFRDEIKSALTSSPRPPKLVGILATNSAPSKFYSEFTRKQCDALGVDFVLRKVGAAADESLAPGEGVEEAIIEANEDDSVDGIMVYYPIFGAQQDHYLQQVWPIAIIVSPYKDVEGLHFKFHYNLYHKSEVVGRPLAALLANDGARVFSVDIDSIQDCLAISDVVVSAVPNAEYKVKTAWLKDGCVCVNVAADKNFEADVREKASLYLPTIGKVTIMMLLRNLLRLQQYRQIANAPSS
;
A
#
# COMPACT_ATOMS: atom_id res chain seq x y z
N MET A 1 -25.40 -18.64 -14.29
CA MET A 1 -26.44 -17.65 -14.62
C MET A 1 -26.05 -16.34 -13.95
N ALA A 2 -25.67 -15.34 -14.73
CA ALA A 2 -25.46 -13.99 -14.20
C ALA A 2 -26.80 -13.46 -13.71
N THR A 3 -26.87 -12.97 -12.48
CA THR A 3 -28.03 -12.23 -11.99
C THR A 3 -28.14 -10.94 -12.80
N GLU A 4 -29.10 -10.89 -13.72
CA GLU A 4 -29.44 -9.68 -14.47
C GLU A 4 -29.64 -8.51 -13.48
N GLY A 5 -28.90 -7.42 -13.69
CA GLY A 5 -29.08 -6.15 -13.00
C GLY A 5 -28.02 -5.73 -11.98
N LYS A 6 -27.05 -6.58 -11.59
CA LYS A 6 -25.96 -6.18 -10.68
C LYS A 6 -24.59 -6.25 -11.35
N GLY A 7 -23.77 -5.23 -11.15
CA GLY A 7 -22.41 -5.16 -11.65
C GLY A 7 -21.49 -6.24 -11.12
N VAL A 8 -20.37 -6.41 -11.82
CA VAL A 8 -19.42 -7.49 -11.61
C VAL A 8 -18.58 -7.24 -10.37
N LEU A 9 -18.55 -8.20 -9.46
CA LEU A 9 -17.63 -8.20 -8.33
C LEU A 9 -16.25 -8.68 -8.79
N LEU A 10 -15.29 -7.77 -8.84
CA LEU A 10 -13.90 -8.07 -9.16
C LEU A 10 -13.19 -8.61 -7.90
N LYS A 11 -12.50 -9.74 -8.03
CA LYS A 11 -11.60 -10.25 -6.98
C LYS A 11 -10.19 -9.77 -7.26
N ALA A 12 -9.41 -9.47 -6.22
CA ALA A 12 -8.01 -9.10 -6.37
C ALA A 12 -7.10 -10.28 -6.79
N ASP A 13 -7.54 -11.52 -6.56
CA ASP A 13 -6.76 -12.74 -6.80
C ASP A 13 -6.22 -12.87 -8.24
N PRO A 14 -7.02 -12.73 -9.31
CA PRO A 14 -6.49 -12.87 -10.67
C PRO A 14 -5.44 -11.82 -11.01
N ILE A 15 -5.63 -10.57 -10.55
CA ILE A 15 -4.66 -9.49 -10.76
C ILE A 15 -3.36 -9.78 -10.02
N ALA A 16 -3.46 -10.19 -8.75
CA ALA A 16 -2.31 -10.53 -7.94
C ALA A 16 -1.54 -11.74 -8.51
N ASN A 17 -2.23 -12.73 -9.10
CA ASN A 17 -1.59 -13.89 -9.70
C ASN A 17 -0.70 -13.51 -10.90
N THR A 18 -1.14 -12.57 -11.75
CA THR A 18 -0.31 -12.07 -12.86
C THR A 18 1.04 -11.56 -12.37
N PHE A 19 1.03 -10.73 -11.32
CA PHE A 19 2.27 -10.20 -10.74
C PHE A 19 3.05 -11.24 -9.95
N ARG A 20 2.37 -12.18 -9.30
CA ARG A 20 3.03 -13.31 -8.64
C ARG A 20 3.89 -14.11 -9.64
N ASP A 21 3.35 -14.39 -10.83
CA ASP A 21 4.06 -15.14 -11.85
C ASP A 21 5.26 -14.36 -12.40
N GLU A 22 5.10 -13.04 -12.62
CA GLU A 22 6.20 -12.12 -12.97
C GLU A 22 7.32 -12.15 -11.91
N ILE A 23 6.96 -11.98 -10.63
CA ILE A 23 7.90 -11.97 -9.50
C ILE A 23 8.61 -13.32 -9.39
N LYS A 24 7.87 -14.42 -9.49
CA LYS A 24 8.43 -15.76 -9.43
C LYS A 24 9.44 -15.99 -10.56
N SER A 25 9.14 -15.53 -11.77
CA SER A 25 10.09 -15.59 -12.89
C SER A 25 11.34 -14.76 -12.60
N ALA A 26 11.19 -13.52 -12.12
CA ALA A 26 12.31 -12.64 -11.84
C ALA A 26 13.22 -13.17 -10.70
N LEU A 27 12.64 -13.83 -9.69
CA LEU A 27 13.38 -14.46 -8.60
C LEU A 27 14.31 -15.58 -9.07
N THR A 28 13.96 -16.30 -10.15
CA THR A 28 14.83 -17.36 -10.71
C THR A 28 16.14 -16.83 -11.29
N SER A 29 16.15 -15.56 -11.71
CA SER A 29 17.35 -14.89 -12.24
C SER A 29 18.11 -14.11 -11.16
N SER A 30 17.62 -14.11 -9.91
CA SER A 30 18.27 -13.40 -8.82
C SER A 30 19.46 -14.21 -8.29
N PRO A 31 20.64 -13.58 -8.07
CA PRO A 31 21.81 -14.27 -7.55
C PRO A 31 21.62 -14.79 -6.12
N ARG A 32 20.73 -14.15 -5.34
CA ARG A 32 20.30 -14.61 -4.03
C ARG A 32 18.84 -14.22 -3.77
N PRO A 33 18.12 -14.96 -2.90
CA PRO A 33 16.83 -14.51 -2.40
C PRO A 33 16.92 -13.07 -1.87
N PRO A 34 16.01 -12.16 -2.27
CA PRO A 34 15.98 -10.84 -1.70
C PRO A 34 15.49 -10.91 -0.25
N LYS A 35 16.06 -10.07 0.60
CA LYS A 35 15.71 -9.97 2.03
C LYS A 35 14.86 -8.74 2.27
N LEU A 36 13.65 -8.95 2.76
CA LEU A 36 12.70 -7.91 3.16
C LEU A 36 12.57 -7.88 4.68
N VAL A 37 12.85 -6.73 5.28
CA VAL A 37 12.62 -6.47 6.70
C VAL A 37 11.29 -5.72 6.87
N GLY A 38 10.34 -6.33 7.56
CA GLY A 38 9.12 -5.66 8.02
C GLY A 38 9.29 -5.16 9.46
N ILE A 39 8.88 -3.93 9.75
CA ILE A 39 8.98 -3.33 11.09
C ILE A 39 7.57 -3.09 11.64
N LEU A 40 7.22 -3.80 12.71
CA LEU A 40 5.93 -3.72 13.38
C LEU A 40 6.11 -3.13 14.78
N ALA A 41 5.48 -1.98 15.01
CA ALA A 41 5.64 -1.19 16.24
C ALA A 41 4.40 -1.18 17.16
N THR A 42 3.27 -1.70 16.65
CA THR A 42 2.00 -1.66 17.38
C THR A 42 1.34 -3.02 17.44
N ASN A 43 0.50 -3.16 18.47
CA ASN A 43 -0.33 -4.34 18.66
C ASN A 43 -1.66 -4.29 17.93
N SER A 44 -1.85 -3.32 17.02
CA SER A 44 -3.09 -3.18 16.27
C SER A 44 -3.39 -4.45 15.47
N ALA A 45 -4.64 -4.92 15.55
CA ALA A 45 -5.05 -6.12 14.83
C ALA A 45 -4.83 -5.99 13.31
N PRO A 46 -5.17 -4.86 12.64
CA PRO A 46 -4.95 -4.70 11.21
C PRO A 46 -3.48 -4.83 10.80
N SER A 47 -2.56 -4.16 11.50
CA SER A 47 -1.12 -4.18 11.19
C SER A 47 -0.53 -5.58 11.42
N LYS A 48 -0.96 -6.28 12.47
CA LYS A 48 -0.58 -7.68 12.75
C LYS A 48 -1.05 -8.63 11.66
N PHE A 49 -2.33 -8.57 11.27
CA PHE A 49 -2.85 -9.44 10.23
C PHE A 49 -2.18 -9.18 8.88
N TYR A 50 -1.91 -7.90 8.56
CA TYR A 50 -1.25 -7.56 7.31
C TYR A 50 0.21 -8.03 7.30
N SER A 51 0.95 -7.95 8.42
CA SER A 51 2.33 -8.44 8.48
C SER A 51 2.45 -9.96 8.37
N GLU A 52 1.54 -10.72 8.97
CA GLU A 52 1.47 -12.17 8.78
C GLU A 52 1.06 -12.54 7.35
N PHE A 53 0.18 -11.72 6.75
CA PHE A 53 -0.20 -11.93 5.36
C PHE A 53 0.98 -11.67 4.40
N THR A 54 1.77 -10.63 4.63
CA THR A 54 3.03 -10.36 3.91
C THR A 54 4.00 -11.51 4.06
N ARG A 55 4.26 -11.99 5.29
CA ARG A 55 5.10 -13.16 5.56
C ARG A 55 4.69 -14.35 4.69
N LYS A 56 3.41 -14.71 4.72
CA LYS A 56 2.89 -15.84 3.95
C LYS A 56 3.13 -15.69 2.44
N GLN A 57 3.05 -14.47 1.90
CA GLN A 57 3.35 -14.24 0.48
C GLN A 57 4.85 -14.36 0.18
N CYS A 58 5.71 -13.81 1.05
CA CYS A 58 7.16 -13.92 0.93
C CYS A 58 7.62 -15.38 0.97
N ASP A 59 7.17 -16.15 1.96
CA ASP A 59 7.50 -17.57 2.13
C ASP A 59 7.09 -18.39 0.90
N ALA A 60 5.90 -18.10 0.35
CA ALA A 60 5.39 -18.80 -0.84
C ALA A 60 6.19 -18.50 -2.12
N LEU A 61 6.89 -17.36 -2.16
CA LEU A 61 7.69 -16.93 -3.31
C LEU A 61 9.19 -17.20 -3.12
N GLY A 62 9.63 -17.55 -1.91
CA GLY A 62 11.05 -17.73 -1.59
C GLY A 62 11.79 -16.41 -1.35
N VAL A 63 11.07 -15.38 -0.88
CA VAL A 63 11.66 -14.12 -0.40
C VAL A 63 12.01 -14.28 1.08
N ASP A 64 13.22 -13.90 1.49
CA ASP A 64 13.63 -13.94 2.89
C ASP A 64 12.94 -12.80 3.66
N PHE A 65 11.95 -13.14 4.50
CA PHE A 65 11.18 -12.15 5.25
C PHE A 65 11.45 -12.20 6.75
N VAL A 66 12.00 -11.09 7.25
CA VAL A 66 12.27 -10.88 8.67
C VAL A 66 11.29 -9.85 9.21
N LEU A 67 10.51 -10.23 10.23
CA LEU A 67 9.65 -9.28 10.94
C LEU A 67 10.35 -8.86 12.23
N ARG A 68 10.74 -7.60 12.31
CA ARG A 68 11.24 -6.97 13.52
C ARG A 68 10.05 -6.37 14.27
N LYS A 69 9.78 -6.93 15.45
CA LYS A 69 8.80 -6.37 16.39
C LYS A 69 9.53 -5.40 17.31
N VAL A 70 8.98 -4.21 17.50
CA VAL A 70 9.51 -3.15 18.38
C VAL A 70 8.37 -2.50 19.16
N GLY A 71 8.72 -1.73 20.19
CA GLY A 71 7.78 -1.03 21.08
C GLY A 71 6.67 -1.94 21.56
N ALA A 72 5.44 -1.44 21.53
CA ALA A 72 4.25 -2.19 21.94
C ALA A 72 4.06 -3.54 21.23
N ALA A 73 4.61 -3.73 20.02
CA ALA A 73 4.56 -5.02 19.32
C ALA A 73 5.56 -6.06 19.82
N ALA A 74 6.67 -5.63 20.42
CA ALA A 74 7.65 -6.50 21.06
C ALA A 74 7.25 -6.81 22.50
N ASP A 75 6.85 -5.77 23.25
CA ASP A 75 6.48 -5.84 24.66
C ASP A 75 5.36 -4.83 24.93
N GLU A 76 4.24 -5.31 25.48
CA GLU A 76 3.06 -4.49 25.78
C GLU A 76 3.32 -3.39 26.81
N SER A 77 4.41 -3.46 27.57
CA SER A 77 4.83 -2.43 28.53
C SER A 77 5.52 -1.22 27.87
N LEU A 78 5.98 -1.35 26.62
CA LEU A 78 6.67 -0.29 25.90
C LEU A 78 5.69 0.61 25.14
N ALA A 79 6.14 1.85 24.85
CA ALA A 79 5.31 2.78 24.10
C ALA A 79 5.15 2.33 22.62
N PRO A 80 3.99 2.58 21.99
CA PRO A 80 3.85 2.46 20.54
C PRO A 80 4.90 3.32 19.83
N GLY A 81 5.63 2.72 18.88
CA GLY A 81 6.67 3.42 18.11
C GLY A 81 8.05 3.47 18.75
N GLU A 82 8.19 3.02 20.01
CA GLU A 82 9.50 2.89 20.65
C GLU A 82 10.39 1.90 19.88
N GLY A 83 11.65 2.28 19.62
CA GLY A 83 12.63 1.45 18.89
C GLY A 83 12.42 1.36 17.36
N VAL A 84 11.43 2.05 16.78
CA VAL A 84 11.20 2.02 15.32
C VAL A 84 12.38 2.62 14.55
N GLU A 85 12.84 3.80 14.94
CA GLU A 85 13.92 4.50 14.24
C GLU A 85 15.21 3.69 14.27
N GLU A 86 15.57 3.14 15.44
CA GLU A 86 16.73 2.27 15.61
C GLU A 86 16.64 1.03 14.72
N ALA A 87 15.49 0.34 14.70
CA ALA A 87 15.29 -0.82 13.84
C ALA A 87 15.40 -0.48 12.34
N ILE A 88 15.00 0.72 11.92
CA ILE A 88 15.17 1.20 10.54
C ILE A 88 16.64 1.47 10.26
N ILE A 89 17.36 2.15 11.16
CA ILE A 89 18.79 2.47 11.01
C ILE A 89 19.61 1.18 10.88
N GLU A 90 19.42 0.22 11.77
CA GLU A 90 20.08 -1.08 11.67
C GLU A 90 19.78 -1.81 10.36
N ALA A 91 18.51 -1.78 9.91
CA ALA A 91 18.13 -2.41 8.66
C ALA A 91 18.69 -1.65 7.44
N ASN A 92 18.90 -0.34 7.54
CA ASN A 92 19.56 0.47 6.52
C ASN A 92 21.05 0.15 6.41
N GLU A 93 21.72 -0.10 7.53
CA GLU A 93 23.15 -0.42 7.59
C GLU A 93 23.47 -1.88 7.24
N ASP A 94 22.49 -2.81 7.40
CA ASP A 94 22.66 -4.21 7.02
C ASP A 94 22.66 -4.39 5.49
N ASP A 95 23.83 -4.63 4.89
CA ASP A 95 23.99 -4.87 3.44
C ASP A 95 23.28 -6.13 2.93
N SER A 96 22.93 -7.07 3.82
CA SER A 96 22.13 -8.23 3.44
C SER A 96 20.65 -7.88 3.21
N VAL A 97 20.17 -6.76 3.74
CA VAL A 97 18.78 -6.29 3.57
C VAL A 97 18.62 -5.56 2.25
N ASP A 98 17.67 -5.99 1.44
CA ASP A 98 17.34 -5.37 0.14
C ASP A 98 16.15 -4.42 0.22
N GLY A 99 15.25 -4.63 1.18
CA GLY A 99 14.09 -3.79 1.37
C GLY A 99 13.60 -3.71 2.80
N ILE A 100 12.94 -2.60 3.10
CA ILE A 100 12.36 -2.25 4.40
C ILE A 100 10.92 -1.81 4.17
N MET A 101 10.02 -2.32 5.00
CA MET A 101 8.60 -1.97 5.04
C MET A 101 8.22 -1.66 6.50
N VAL A 102 7.39 -0.65 6.72
CA VAL A 102 6.93 -0.26 8.06
C VAL A 102 5.41 -0.40 8.17
N TYR A 103 4.93 -1.09 9.20
CA TYR A 103 3.50 -1.30 9.41
C TYR A 103 2.87 -0.17 10.22
N TYR A 104 2.06 0.65 9.56
CA TYR A 104 1.31 1.75 10.18
C TYR A 104 -0.08 1.32 10.67
N PRO A 105 -0.72 2.08 11.58
CA PRO A 105 -0.18 3.24 12.32
C PRO A 105 0.84 2.82 13.40
N ILE A 106 1.78 3.71 13.72
CA ILE A 106 2.88 3.46 14.66
C ILE A 106 2.56 4.00 16.06
N PHE A 107 1.94 5.18 16.17
CA PHE A 107 1.67 5.86 17.45
C PHE A 107 0.18 5.88 17.82
N GLY A 108 -0.60 4.92 17.29
CA GLY A 108 -2.04 4.79 17.55
C GLY A 108 -2.94 5.49 16.52
N ALA A 109 -4.26 5.34 16.70
CA ALA A 109 -5.28 5.61 15.68
C ALA A 109 -5.83 7.06 15.66
N GLN A 110 -5.05 8.07 16.07
CA GLN A 110 -5.50 9.45 15.86
C GLN A 110 -5.31 9.86 14.40
N GLN A 111 -6.43 10.01 13.70
CA GLN A 111 -6.53 10.21 12.26
C GLN A 111 -5.80 11.48 11.78
N ASP A 112 -5.84 12.55 12.58
CA ASP A 112 -5.21 13.85 12.28
C ASP A 112 -3.67 13.83 12.31
N HIS A 113 -3.08 12.77 12.88
CA HIS A 113 -1.63 12.63 13.01
C HIS A 113 -1.02 11.59 12.09
N TYR A 114 -1.79 10.87 11.25
CA TYR A 114 -1.24 9.80 10.40
C TYR A 114 -0.05 10.27 9.55
N LEU A 115 -0.17 11.42 8.88
CA LEU A 115 0.92 11.99 8.07
C LEU A 115 2.10 12.46 8.93
N GLN A 116 1.82 13.02 10.12
CA GLN A 116 2.85 13.43 11.07
C GLN A 116 3.65 12.23 11.61
N GLN A 117 3.08 11.03 11.56
CA GLN A 117 3.77 9.78 11.92
C GLN A 117 4.49 9.14 10.73
N VAL A 118 3.86 9.13 9.55
CA VAL A 118 4.41 8.48 8.35
C VAL A 118 5.64 9.22 7.82
N TRP A 119 5.55 10.54 7.65
CA TRP A 119 6.62 11.33 7.04
C TRP A 119 7.97 11.24 7.75
N PRO A 120 8.08 11.45 9.09
CA PRO A 120 9.37 11.37 9.77
C PRO A 120 9.97 9.96 9.75
N ILE A 121 9.14 8.92 9.70
CA ILE A 121 9.61 7.54 9.63
C ILE A 121 10.04 7.18 8.19
N ALA A 122 9.25 7.58 7.19
CA ALA A 122 9.53 7.31 5.79
C ALA A 122 10.81 8.00 5.28
N ILE A 123 11.19 9.16 5.82
CA ILE A 123 12.44 9.85 5.46
C ILE A 123 13.68 9.14 6.03
N ILE A 124 13.54 8.32 7.08
CA ILE A 124 14.65 7.55 7.66
C ILE A 124 14.91 6.29 6.85
N VAL A 125 13.89 5.68 6.24
CA VAL A 125 14.06 4.51 5.37
C VAL A 125 14.90 4.90 4.16
N SER A 126 16.00 4.19 3.91
CA SER A 126 16.85 4.48 2.75
C SER A 126 16.03 4.39 1.46
N PRO A 127 16.12 5.37 0.53
CA PRO A 127 15.41 5.32 -0.74
C PRO A 127 15.81 4.10 -1.59
N TYR A 128 16.95 3.47 -1.32
CA TYR A 128 17.39 2.25 -2.01
C TYR A 128 16.87 0.96 -1.35
N LYS A 129 16.15 1.06 -0.24
CA LYS A 129 15.51 -0.05 0.48
C LYS A 129 14.01 0.18 0.71
N ASP A 130 13.48 1.34 0.40
CA ASP A 130 12.06 1.68 0.60
C ASP A 130 11.16 1.00 -0.44
N VAL A 131 10.62 -0.18 -0.09
CA VAL A 131 9.75 -0.95 -1.01
C VAL A 131 8.36 -0.35 -1.16
N GLU A 132 7.94 0.47 -0.20
CA GLU A 132 6.65 1.17 -0.21
C GLU A 132 6.71 2.47 -1.03
N GLY A 133 7.92 2.97 -1.29
CA GLY A 133 8.17 4.17 -2.07
C GLY A 133 7.79 5.46 -1.34
N LEU A 134 7.63 5.43 -0.02
CA LEU A 134 7.17 6.54 0.83
C LEU A 134 8.23 7.62 1.09
N HIS A 135 9.50 7.33 0.82
CA HIS A 135 10.60 8.27 1.03
C HIS A 135 10.38 9.54 0.19
N PHE A 136 10.64 10.69 0.79
CA PHE A 136 10.30 11.99 0.20
C PHE A 136 10.87 12.20 -1.21
N LYS A 137 12.03 11.61 -1.55
CA LYS A 137 12.62 11.69 -2.90
C LYS A 137 11.68 11.19 -4.01
N PHE A 138 10.87 10.18 -3.74
CA PHE A 138 9.89 9.67 -4.72
C PHE A 138 8.67 10.60 -4.82
N HIS A 139 8.39 11.30 -3.72
CA HIS A 139 7.23 12.15 -3.53
C HIS A 139 7.52 13.61 -3.94
N TYR A 140 8.78 14.06 -3.97
CA TYR A 140 9.17 15.46 -4.19
C TYR A 140 8.62 16.07 -5.49
N ASN A 141 8.38 15.25 -6.52
CA ASN A 141 7.80 15.71 -7.78
C ASN A 141 6.26 15.87 -7.75
N LEU A 142 5.60 15.68 -6.60
CA LEU A 142 4.17 15.37 -6.55
C LEU A 142 3.31 16.22 -5.59
N TYR A 143 3.86 17.14 -4.76
CA TYR A 143 3.15 17.52 -3.52
C TYR A 143 3.02 18.99 -3.09
N HIS A 144 1.76 19.33 -2.70
CA HIS A 144 1.31 20.14 -1.54
C HIS A 144 -0.14 19.78 -1.04
N LYS A 145 -0.35 18.80 -0.10
CA LYS A 145 -1.60 18.35 0.64
C LYS A 145 -2.11 16.88 0.46
N SER A 146 -2.09 16.06 1.53
CA SER A 146 -2.59 14.66 1.68
C SER A 146 -1.97 13.58 0.74
N GLU A 147 -1.01 12.80 1.26
CA GLU A 147 0.17 12.43 0.45
C GLU A 147 0.65 10.97 0.44
N VAL A 148 -0.15 9.98 0.87
CA VAL A 148 0.33 8.58 0.83
C VAL A 148 -0.24 7.77 -0.33
N VAL A 149 -1.54 7.90 -0.63
CA VAL A 149 -2.20 7.11 -1.70
C VAL A 149 -3.01 7.97 -2.66
N GLY A 150 -3.83 8.89 -2.16
CA GLY A 150 -4.80 9.61 -2.99
C GLY A 150 -4.14 10.46 -4.08
N ARG A 151 -2.98 11.05 -3.78
CA ARG A 151 -2.31 11.99 -4.67
C ARG A 151 -1.32 11.41 -5.65
N PRO A 152 -0.45 10.45 -5.30
CA PRO A 152 0.31 9.77 -6.32
C PRO A 152 -0.63 9.12 -7.30
N LEU A 153 -1.71 8.51 -6.80
CA LEU A 153 -2.73 7.96 -7.67
C LEU A 153 -3.37 9.02 -8.55
N ALA A 154 -3.78 10.17 -7.99
CA ALA A 154 -4.37 11.25 -8.77
C ALA A 154 -3.42 11.80 -9.85
N ALA A 155 -2.14 12.04 -9.50
CA ALA A 155 -1.14 12.53 -10.43
C ALA A 155 -0.80 11.49 -11.52
N LEU A 156 -0.68 10.21 -11.15
CA LEU A 156 -0.44 9.12 -12.10
C LEU A 156 -1.61 9.00 -13.09
N LEU A 157 -2.85 9.01 -12.61
CA LEU A 157 -4.03 8.96 -13.47
C LEU A 157 -4.13 10.20 -14.37
N ALA A 158 -3.83 11.39 -13.85
CA ALA A 158 -3.81 12.61 -14.63
C ALA A 158 -2.71 12.59 -15.71
N ASN A 159 -1.53 12.07 -15.40
CA ASN A 159 -0.44 11.87 -16.35
C ASN A 159 -0.81 10.87 -17.46
N ASP A 160 -1.65 9.89 -17.15
CA ASP A 160 -2.23 8.95 -18.12
C ASP A 160 -3.45 9.53 -18.88
N GLY A 161 -3.74 10.83 -18.70
CA GLY A 161 -4.75 11.58 -19.44
C GLY A 161 -6.14 11.60 -18.81
N ALA A 162 -6.30 11.07 -17.59
CA ALA A 162 -7.58 11.13 -16.89
C ALA A 162 -7.86 12.53 -16.33
N ARG A 163 -9.13 12.94 -16.34
CA ARG A 163 -9.59 14.09 -15.54
C ARG A 163 -9.82 13.62 -14.12
N VAL A 164 -9.04 14.12 -13.17
CA VAL A 164 -9.07 13.65 -11.78
C VAL A 164 -9.67 14.71 -10.86
N PHE A 165 -10.66 14.29 -10.07
CA PHE A 165 -11.22 15.08 -8.97
C PHE A 165 -10.66 14.55 -7.65
N SER A 166 -9.74 15.30 -7.04
CA SER A 166 -9.27 15.03 -5.68
C SER A 166 -10.12 15.85 -4.72
N VAL A 167 -10.96 15.18 -3.94
CA VAL A 167 -11.95 15.82 -3.07
C VAL A 167 -11.82 15.37 -1.62
N ASP A 168 -11.89 16.34 -0.71
CA ASP A 168 -12.10 16.10 0.72
C ASP A 168 -13.62 15.99 1.01
N ILE A 169 -13.99 15.56 2.22
CA ILE A 169 -15.32 15.06 2.58
C ILE A 169 -16.44 16.09 2.33
N ASP A 170 -16.12 17.39 2.36
CA ASP A 170 -17.06 18.47 2.10
C ASP A 170 -17.22 18.66 0.58
N SER A 171 -18.37 18.22 0.03
CA SER A 171 -18.79 18.40 -1.38
C SER A 171 -18.41 17.31 -2.41
N ILE A 172 -18.31 16.04 -2.00
CA ILE A 172 -17.98 14.94 -2.94
C ILE A 172 -19.11 14.57 -3.92
N GLN A 173 -20.37 14.90 -3.62
CA GLN A 173 -21.54 14.37 -4.36
C GLN A 173 -21.52 14.71 -5.85
N ASP A 174 -21.24 15.96 -6.21
CA ASP A 174 -21.24 16.39 -7.61
C ASP A 174 -20.12 15.70 -8.41
N CYS A 175 -18.97 15.46 -7.77
CA CYS A 175 -17.87 14.72 -8.38
C CYS A 175 -18.23 13.24 -8.60
N LEU A 176 -18.87 12.60 -7.61
CA LEU A 176 -19.30 11.20 -7.72
C LEU A 176 -20.33 10.97 -8.83
N ALA A 177 -21.22 11.94 -9.05
CA ALA A 177 -22.29 11.84 -10.05
C ALA A 177 -21.79 11.86 -11.50
N ILE A 178 -20.58 12.38 -11.74
CA ILE A 178 -19.99 12.48 -13.10
C ILE A 178 -18.82 11.51 -13.32
N SER A 179 -18.28 10.92 -12.26
CA SER A 179 -17.06 10.11 -12.32
C SER A 179 -17.33 8.71 -12.88
N ASP A 180 -16.58 8.32 -13.92
CA ASP A 180 -16.58 6.96 -14.47
C ASP A 180 -15.84 5.96 -13.59
N VAL A 181 -14.88 6.45 -12.79
CA VAL A 181 -14.11 5.65 -11.83
C VAL A 181 -14.09 6.37 -10.48
N VAL A 182 -14.44 5.65 -9.42
CA VAL A 182 -14.44 6.14 -8.04
C VAL A 182 -13.52 5.26 -7.21
N VAL A 183 -12.48 5.89 -6.64
CA VAL A 183 -11.53 5.23 -5.73
C VAL A 183 -11.75 5.78 -4.32
N SER A 184 -11.95 4.91 -3.35
CA SER A 184 -12.09 5.31 -1.93
C SER A 184 -10.96 4.73 -1.09
N ALA A 185 -10.31 5.58 -0.30
CA ALA A 185 -9.17 5.25 0.56
C ALA A 185 -9.30 5.88 1.95
N VAL A 186 -10.52 6.09 2.44
CA VAL A 186 -10.78 6.77 3.72
C VAL A 186 -10.54 5.79 4.87
N PRO A 187 -9.58 6.04 5.77
CA PRO A 187 -9.22 5.13 6.87
C PRO A 187 -10.21 5.25 8.03
N ASN A 188 -11.51 5.11 7.76
CA ASN A 188 -12.58 5.18 8.74
C ASN A 188 -13.60 4.06 8.47
N ALA A 189 -13.79 3.18 9.46
CA ALA A 189 -14.74 2.07 9.39
C ALA A 189 -16.20 2.51 9.25
N GLU A 190 -16.57 3.69 9.76
CA GLU A 190 -17.92 4.26 9.69
C GLU A 190 -18.20 4.95 8.36
N TYR A 191 -17.16 5.37 7.63
CA TYR A 191 -17.32 6.07 6.37
C TYR A 191 -17.89 5.15 5.28
N LYS A 192 -18.89 5.64 4.54
CA LYS A 192 -19.50 4.96 3.39
C LYS A 192 -19.80 5.96 2.27
N VAL A 193 -19.32 5.66 1.07
CA VAL A 193 -19.72 6.30 -0.19
C VAL A 193 -21.14 5.83 -0.49
N LYS A 194 -22.06 6.79 -0.58
CA LYS A 194 -23.47 6.49 -0.84
C LYS A 194 -23.68 6.03 -2.27
N THR A 195 -24.30 4.88 -2.45
CA THR A 195 -24.61 4.31 -3.78
C THR A 195 -25.46 5.28 -4.60
N ALA A 196 -26.39 5.99 -3.97
CA ALA A 196 -27.25 6.98 -4.64
C ALA A 196 -26.47 8.11 -5.34
N TRP A 197 -25.26 8.46 -4.88
CA TRP A 197 -24.44 9.53 -5.44
C TRP A 197 -23.58 9.11 -6.62
N LEU A 198 -23.45 7.80 -6.87
CA LEU A 198 -22.64 7.29 -7.96
C LEU A 198 -23.33 7.44 -9.31
N LYS A 199 -22.54 7.70 -10.35
CA LYS A 199 -22.94 7.55 -11.75
C LYS A 199 -23.26 6.08 -12.08
N ASP A 200 -24.32 5.85 -12.85
CA ASP A 200 -24.64 4.50 -13.33
C ASP A 200 -23.54 3.97 -14.25
N GLY A 201 -23.14 2.71 -14.03
CA GLY A 201 -22.09 2.05 -14.79
C GLY A 201 -20.66 2.41 -14.36
N CYS A 202 -20.46 3.21 -13.30
CA CYS A 202 -19.12 3.56 -12.83
C CYS A 202 -18.33 2.34 -12.32
N VAL A 203 -17.01 2.47 -12.25
CA VAL A 203 -16.12 1.49 -11.62
C VAL A 203 -15.81 1.94 -10.20
N CYS A 204 -16.01 1.09 -9.21
CA CYS A 204 -15.70 1.38 -7.81
C CYS A 204 -14.52 0.54 -7.32
N VAL A 205 -13.53 1.20 -6.71
CA VAL A 205 -12.34 0.55 -6.14
C VAL A 205 -12.16 0.97 -4.69
N ASN A 206 -12.18 0.00 -3.78
CA ASN A 206 -11.91 0.21 -2.37
C ASN A 206 -10.43 -0.09 -2.06
N VAL A 207 -9.70 0.94 -1.66
CA VAL A 207 -8.28 0.88 -1.31
C VAL A 207 -8.06 0.89 0.21
N ALA A 208 -9.03 1.37 0.98
CA ALA A 208 -8.97 1.32 2.44
C ALA A 208 -9.01 -0.12 2.98
N ALA A 209 -8.48 -0.30 4.20
CA ALA A 209 -8.60 -1.55 4.94
C ALA A 209 -10.07 -1.86 5.28
N ASP A 210 -10.83 -0.82 5.62
CA ASP A 210 -12.27 -0.88 5.84
C ASP A 210 -13.07 -0.80 4.54
N LYS A 211 -14.31 -1.28 4.58
CA LYS A 211 -15.23 -1.18 3.44
C LYS A 211 -15.77 0.25 3.37
N ASN A 212 -15.33 1.04 2.40
CA ASN A 212 -15.82 2.40 2.21
C ASN A 212 -17.05 2.52 1.30
N PHE A 213 -17.59 1.45 0.73
CA PHE A 213 -18.80 1.51 -0.11
C PHE A 213 -19.99 0.83 0.60
N GLU A 214 -21.20 1.34 0.34
CA GLU A 214 -22.43 0.68 0.78
C GLU A 214 -22.58 -0.72 0.16
N ALA A 215 -23.34 -1.60 0.83
CA ALA A 215 -23.44 -3.01 0.44
C ALA A 215 -24.11 -3.22 -0.93
N ASP A 216 -24.92 -2.25 -1.35
CA ASP A 216 -25.67 -2.18 -2.60
C ASP A 216 -24.90 -1.50 -3.75
N VAL A 217 -23.63 -1.12 -3.57
CA VAL A 217 -22.82 -0.41 -4.59
C VAL A 217 -22.87 -1.03 -5.99
N ARG A 218 -23.01 -2.36 -6.09
CA ARG A 218 -23.10 -3.11 -7.35
C ARG A 218 -24.42 -2.92 -8.10
N GLU A 219 -25.41 -2.25 -7.51
CA GLU A 219 -26.63 -1.89 -8.21
C GLU A 219 -26.41 -0.73 -9.17
N LYS A 220 -25.40 0.12 -8.91
CA LYS A 220 -24.97 1.18 -9.84
C LYS A 220 -23.64 0.90 -10.52
N ALA A 221 -22.65 0.42 -9.79
CA ALA A 221 -21.32 0.20 -10.33
C ALA A 221 -21.31 -0.96 -11.33
N SER A 222 -20.70 -0.79 -12.50
CA SER A 222 -20.50 -1.88 -13.47
C SER A 222 -19.46 -2.88 -12.99
N LEU A 223 -18.45 -2.40 -12.26
CA LEU A 223 -17.36 -3.17 -11.67
C LEU A 223 -17.11 -2.68 -10.24
N TYR A 224 -16.95 -3.61 -9.30
CA TYR A 224 -16.59 -3.29 -7.93
C TYR A 224 -15.44 -4.17 -7.42
N LEU A 225 -14.34 -3.54 -7.00
CA LEU A 225 -13.22 -4.20 -6.33
C LEU A 225 -13.23 -3.84 -4.83
N PRO A 226 -13.61 -4.79 -3.94
CA PRO A 226 -13.80 -4.50 -2.52
C PRO A 226 -12.50 -4.41 -1.71
N THR A 227 -11.41 -5.01 -2.20
CA THR A 227 -10.11 -5.01 -1.50
C THR A 227 -8.97 -5.11 -2.51
N ILE A 228 -7.84 -4.45 -2.20
CA ILE A 228 -6.63 -4.43 -3.04
C ILE A 228 -5.39 -5.06 -2.39
N GLY A 229 -5.45 -5.41 -1.10
CA GLY A 229 -4.25 -5.75 -0.32
C GLY A 229 -3.35 -6.85 -0.89
N LYS A 230 -3.92 -7.84 -1.59
CA LYS A 230 -3.13 -8.86 -2.32
C LYS A 230 -2.27 -8.25 -3.43
N VAL A 231 -2.84 -7.33 -4.20
CA VAL A 231 -2.12 -6.62 -5.26
C VAL A 231 -1.05 -5.73 -4.66
N THR A 232 -1.34 -5.06 -3.54
CA THR A 232 -0.36 -4.22 -2.82
C THR A 232 0.89 -5.02 -2.47
N ILE A 233 0.76 -6.19 -1.85
CA ILE A 233 1.93 -7.00 -1.48
C ILE A 233 2.72 -7.43 -2.71
N MET A 234 2.06 -7.79 -3.81
CA MET A 234 2.78 -8.10 -5.06
C MET A 234 3.53 -6.88 -5.60
N MET A 235 2.96 -5.68 -5.52
CA MET A 235 3.66 -4.45 -5.92
C MET A 235 4.89 -4.17 -5.04
N LEU A 236 4.78 -4.39 -3.73
CA LEU A 236 5.92 -4.24 -2.80
C LEU A 236 7.05 -5.22 -3.14
N LEU A 237 6.72 -6.48 -3.41
CA LEU A 237 7.71 -7.49 -3.79
C LEU A 237 8.32 -7.20 -5.17
N ARG A 238 7.54 -6.65 -6.10
CA ARG A 238 8.06 -6.18 -7.39
C ARG A 238 9.03 -5.00 -7.21
N ASN A 239 8.73 -4.08 -6.30
CA ASN A 239 9.63 -2.97 -5.94
C ASN A 239 10.90 -3.48 -5.27
N LEU A 240 10.82 -4.47 -4.38
CA LEU A 240 11.98 -5.11 -3.77
C LEU A 240 12.97 -5.64 -4.81
N LEU A 241 12.47 -6.36 -5.82
CA LEU A 241 13.30 -6.85 -6.93
C LEU A 241 13.94 -5.70 -7.72
N ARG A 242 13.18 -4.62 -7.96
CA ARG A 242 13.69 -3.43 -8.65
C ARG A 242 14.82 -2.76 -7.87
N LEU A 243 14.67 -2.62 -6.56
CA LEU A 243 15.68 -2.02 -5.69
C LEU A 243 16.96 -2.86 -5.64
N GLN A 244 16.82 -4.19 -5.58
CA GLN A 244 17.95 -5.10 -5.66
C GLN A 244 18.72 -4.95 -6.99
N GLN A 245 18.01 -4.84 -8.12
CA GLN A 245 18.62 -4.57 -9.42
C GLN A 245 19.35 -3.22 -9.46
N TYR A 246 18.75 -2.16 -8.92
CA TYR A 246 19.40 -0.84 -8.86
C TYR A 246 20.69 -0.87 -8.03
N ARG A 247 20.71 -1.59 -6.91
CA ARG A 247 21.93 -1.78 -6.11
C ARG A 247 23.00 -2.54 -6.88
N GLN A 248 22.63 -3.57 -7.64
CA GLN A 248 23.58 -4.30 -8.49
C GLN A 248 24.19 -3.40 -9.57
N ILE A 249 23.38 -2.55 -10.22
CA ILE A 249 23.84 -1.59 -11.22
C ILE A 249 24.75 -0.53 -10.58
N ALA A 250 24.38 0.00 -9.41
CA ALA A 250 25.18 1.01 -8.71
C ALA A 250 26.53 0.48 -8.20
N ASN A 251 26.59 -0.81 -7.86
CA ASN A 251 27.80 -1.48 -7.39
C ASN A 251 28.62 -2.13 -8.53
N ALA A 252 28.13 -2.09 -9.77
CA ALA A 252 28.89 -2.58 -10.90
C ALA A 252 30.12 -1.68 -11.11
N PRO A 253 31.32 -2.26 -11.32
CA PRO A 253 32.50 -1.47 -11.60
C PRO A 253 32.25 -0.62 -12.84
N SER A 254 32.52 0.68 -12.74
CA SER A 254 32.47 1.59 -13.89
C SER A 254 33.45 1.12 -14.95
N SER A 255 32.93 0.63 -16.06
CA SER A 255 33.65 0.19 -17.25
C SER A 255 34.44 1.31 -17.90
#